data_AF-A0A397DYS6-F1
#
_entry.id   AF-A0A397DYS6-F1
#
_cell.length_a   1.000
_cell.length_b   1.000
_cell.length_c   1.000
_cell.angle_alpha   90.00
_cell.angle_beta   90.00
_cell.angle_gamma   90.00
#
_symmetry.space_group_name_H-M   'P 1'
#
loop_
_entity.id
_entity.type
_entity.pdbx_description
1 polymer ?
#
loop_
_entity_poly.entity_id
_entity_poly.type
_entity_poly.pdbx_seq_one_letter_code
_entity_poly.pdbx_strand_id
1 'polypeptide(L)'
;MSHPAKKPRKHHMMVAQANKQLKIRYDAYLDRLLNATCPEDDEEDDVSSPVVVCESISKDAFRKWEEKHGGDLGRWEYVPLDANFGRIEIDSLTTAVHAEAAGSLYWTILRQLQHIGGVDIGDTLKHRPSQTHDVGDRLQRADETMSGRQSANTFPNVIIEISYLNGSWNTLVAKLHRWISPDTTVQVAIGVQVCKVRRRITVMIRGDPLIEQVVDFDVKSHAIIPPATFPSFPLHLIYHNGPLPAELAGHANDEIVLDLATLRVRIAEALAEMLAAAAAANAAAQ
;
A
#
# COMPACT_ATOMS: atom_id res chain seq x y z
N MET A 1 -15.15 -14.81 49.34
CA MET A 1 -14.17 -13.77 48.97
C MET A 1 -14.25 -13.58 47.47
N SER A 2 -14.92 -12.52 47.01
CA SER A 2 -15.04 -12.20 45.59
C SER A 2 -13.80 -11.44 45.15
N HIS A 3 -13.04 -11.97 44.20
CA HIS A 3 -12.00 -11.19 43.54
C HIS A 3 -12.65 -10.00 42.81
N PRO A 4 -12.09 -8.78 42.93
CA PRO A 4 -12.59 -7.67 42.14
C PRO A 4 -12.21 -7.94 40.68
N ALA A 5 -13.22 -7.93 39.80
CA ALA A 5 -13.01 -7.92 38.36
C ALA A 5 -12.05 -6.77 38.03
N LYS A 6 -10.92 -7.10 37.37
CA LYS A 6 -10.01 -6.09 36.82
C LYS A 6 -10.85 -5.14 35.97
N LYS A 7 -10.87 -3.86 36.34
CA LYS A 7 -11.42 -2.79 35.49
C LYS A 7 -10.82 -2.98 34.08
N PRO A 8 -11.62 -2.86 32.99
CA PRO A 8 -11.06 -2.91 31.65
C PRO A 8 -9.98 -1.82 31.58
N ARG A 9 -8.74 -2.23 31.31
CA ARG A 9 -7.66 -1.28 31.05
C ARG A 9 -8.17 -0.40 29.92
N LYS A 10 -8.21 0.92 30.12
CA LYS A 10 -8.44 1.86 29.01
C LYS A 10 -7.54 1.42 27.86
N HIS A 11 -8.11 1.15 26.70
CA HIS A 11 -7.36 0.85 25.48
C HIS A 11 -6.49 2.07 25.18
N HIS A 12 -5.24 2.05 25.66
CA HIS A 12 -4.34 3.19 25.57
C HIS A 12 -3.52 3.02 24.30
N MET A 13 -3.78 3.88 23.32
CA MET A 13 -3.01 3.91 22.07
C MET A 13 -1.63 4.52 22.38
N MET A 14 -0.58 3.72 22.23
CA MET A 14 0.80 4.10 22.55
C MET A 14 1.49 4.82 21.39
N VAL A 15 0.77 5.72 20.69
CA VAL A 15 1.21 6.30 19.40
C VAL A 15 2.59 6.97 19.51
N ALA A 16 2.81 7.82 20.51
CA ALA A 16 4.10 8.51 20.68
C ALA A 16 5.27 7.54 20.91
N GLN A 17 5.05 6.48 21.69
CA GLN A 17 6.07 5.46 21.93
C GLN A 17 6.31 4.62 20.68
N ALA A 18 5.25 4.28 19.93
CA ALA A 18 5.37 3.55 18.68
C ALA A 18 6.14 4.37 17.63
N ASN A 19 5.79 5.64 17.43
CA ASN A 19 6.50 6.54 16.52
C ASN A 19 7.97 6.71 16.90
N LYS A 20 8.29 6.79 18.19
CA LYS A 20 9.69 6.82 18.66
C LYS A 20 10.45 5.55 18.29
N GLN A 21 9.85 4.37 18.48
CA GLN A 21 10.47 3.10 18.11
C GLN A 21 10.65 2.97 16.60
N LEU A 22 9.63 3.31 15.83
CA LEU A 22 9.67 3.29 14.37
C LEU A 22 10.73 4.26 13.83
N LYS A 23 10.90 5.44 14.44
CA LYS A 23 11.96 6.40 14.08
C LYS A 23 13.36 5.83 14.34
N ILE A 24 13.58 5.20 15.49
CA ILE A 24 14.87 4.55 15.80
C ILE A 24 15.20 3.49 14.76
N ARG A 25 14.23 2.67 14.37
CA ARG A 25 14.41 1.62 13.34
C ARG A 25 14.67 2.21 11.96
N TYR A 26 13.93 3.27 11.59
CA TYR A 26 14.14 3.99 10.35
C TYR A 26 15.55 4.59 10.27
N ASP A 27 16.02 5.21 11.34
CA ASP A 27 17.36 5.80 11.41
C ASP A 27 18.45 4.74 11.30
N ALA A 28 18.29 3.60 12.00
CA ALA A 28 19.20 2.47 11.88
C ALA A 28 19.23 1.90 10.46
N TYR A 29 18.08 1.82 9.78
CA TYR A 29 18.00 1.40 8.39
C TYR A 29 18.72 2.37 7.45
N LEU A 30 18.49 3.67 7.59
CA LEU A 30 19.17 4.69 6.78
C LEU A 30 20.69 4.66 6.99
N ASP A 31 21.15 4.54 8.24
CA ASP A 31 22.57 4.43 8.55
C ASP A 31 23.18 3.18 7.89
N ARG A 32 22.48 2.05 7.94
CA ARG A 32 22.87 0.82 7.22
C ARG A 32 22.92 1.05 5.70
N LEU A 33 21.97 1.78 5.12
CA LEU A 33 21.98 2.08 3.68
C LEU A 33 23.14 3.00 3.27
N LEU A 34 23.46 4.00 4.07
CA LEU A 34 24.55 4.95 3.82
C LEU A 34 25.93 4.30 4.00
N ASN A 35 26.06 3.41 4.98
CA ASN A 35 27.35 2.82 5.38
C ASN A 35 27.60 1.44 4.75
N ALA A 36 26.58 0.76 4.22
CA ALA A 36 26.77 -0.53 3.58
C ALA A 36 27.53 -0.38 2.25
N THR A 37 28.79 -0.82 2.24
CA THR A 37 29.39 -1.40 1.04
C THR A 37 28.48 -2.55 0.61
N CYS A 38 27.82 -2.39 -0.54
CA CYS A 38 26.83 -3.30 -1.15
C CYS A 38 26.73 -4.67 -0.44
N PRO A 39 25.67 -4.95 0.35
CA PRO A 39 25.51 -6.29 0.90
C PRO A 39 25.46 -7.28 -0.26
N GLU A 40 26.34 -8.28 -0.20
CA GLU A 40 26.20 -9.46 -1.06
C GLU A 40 24.86 -10.14 -0.74
N ASP A 41 24.11 -10.35 -1.81
CA ASP A 41 23.09 -11.38 -2.02
C ASP A 41 21.92 -11.56 -1.01
N ASP A 42 20.72 -11.48 -1.59
CA ASP A 42 19.51 -12.25 -1.27
C ASP A 42 18.88 -12.19 0.13
N GLU A 43 19.44 -11.44 1.07
CA GLU A 43 18.73 -11.15 2.32
C GLU A 43 17.60 -10.15 2.04
N GLU A 44 16.34 -10.60 2.15
CA GLU A 44 15.22 -9.68 2.35
C GLU A 44 15.60 -8.71 3.48
N ASP A 45 15.44 -7.40 3.25
CA ASP A 45 15.77 -6.36 4.22
C ASP A 45 15.27 -6.81 5.61
N ASP A 46 16.22 -7.06 6.54
CA ASP A 46 16.02 -7.61 7.88
C ASP A 46 14.68 -7.18 8.50
N VAL A 47 13.69 -8.07 8.44
CA VAL A 47 12.30 -7.78 8.80
C VAL A 47 12.18 -7.71 10.32
N SER A 48 12.37 -6.51 10.88
CA SER A 48 12.12 -6.30 12.31
C SER A 48 10.64 -6.53 12.66
N SER A 49 10.36 -7.19 13.79
CA SER A 49 8.98 -7.50 14.19
C SER A 49 8.11 -6.23 14.33
N PRO A 50 6.83 -6.24 13.92
CA PRO A 50 5.98 -5.05 13.92
C PRO A 50 5.93 -4.33 15.28
N VAL A 51 5.74 -3.00 15.27
CA VAL A 51 5.55 -2.23 16.51
C VAL A 51 4.09 -2.26 16.91
N VAL A 52 3.80 -2.84 18.07
CA VAL A 52 2.43 -2.87 18.63
C VAL A 52 2.09 -1.51 19.24
N VAL A 53 1.06 -0.86 18.69
CA VAL A 53 0.53 0.43 19.15
C VAL A 53 -0.55 0.22 20.21
N CYS A 54 -1.33 -0.85 20.07
CA CYS A 54 -2.37 -1.21 21.01
C CYS A 54 -2.54 -2.73 21.05
N GLU A 55 -2.35 -3.33 22.23
CA GLU A 55 -2.38 -4.78 22.44
C GLU A 55 -3.76 -5.41 22.28
N SER A 56 -4.83 -4.64 22.47
CA SER A 56 -6.20 -5.14 22.38
C SER A 56 -7.14 -3.97 22.18
N ILE A 57 -7.92 -4.00 21.10
CA ILE A 57 -8.95 -3.01 20.76
C ILE A 57 -10.01 -3.67 19.87
N SER A 58 -11.27 -3.26 20.00
CA SER A 58 -12.33 -3.68 19.09
C SER A 58 -12.33 -2.84 17.80
N LYS A 59 -12.86 -3.39 16.70
CA LYS A 59 -12.98 -2.67 15.42
C LYS A 59 -13.68 -1.31 15.58
N ASP A 60 -14.79 -1.27 16.31
CA ASP A 60 -15.56 -0.04 16.51
C ASP A 60 -14.84 1.00 17.37
N ALA A 61 -14.11 0.56 18.40
CA ALA A 61 -13.31 1.46 19.22
C ALA A 61 -12.15 2.06 18.40
N PHE A 62 -11.52 1.25 17.54
CA PHE A 62 -10.46 1.72 16.69
C PHE A 62 -10.94 2.71 15.61
N ARG A 63 -12.09 2.45 14.96
CA ARG A 63 -12.70 3.40 14.01
C ARG A 63 -12.97 4.76 14.64
N LYS A 64 -13.60 4.79 15.83
CA LYS A 64 -13.84 6.03 16.57
C LYS A 64 -12.55 6.75 16.95
N TRP A 65 -11.50 5.99 17.24
CA TRP A 65 -10.18 6.55 17.49
C TRP A 65 -9.61 7.17 16.21
N GLU A 66 -9.63 6.45 15.09
CA GLU A 66 -9.11 6.91 13.79
C GLU A 66 -9.83 8.16 13.28
N GLU A 67 -11.16 8.24 13.41
CA GLU A 67 -11.95 9.43 13.04
C GLU A 67 -11.50 10.69 13.79
N LYS A 68 -11.08 10.54 15.05
CA LYS A 68 -10.63 11.65 15.89
C LYS A 68 -9.15 12.00 15.68
N HIS A 69 -8.35 11.03 15.28
CA HIS A 69 -6.89 11.07 15.23
C HIS A 69 -6.35 10.88 13.80
N GLY A 70 -7.16 11.20 12.79
CA GLY A 70 -6.83 10.97 11.39
C GLY A 70 -5.44 11.50 11.04
N GLY A 71 -4.54 10.60 10.61
CA GLY A 71 -3.15 10.92 10.27
C GLY A 71 -2.13 10.67 11.40
N ASP A 72 -2.54 10.47 12.65
CA ASP A 72 -1.62 10.20 13.77
C ASP A 72 -0.95 8.82 13.67
N LEU A 73 -1.58 7.88 12.96
CA LEU A 73 -1.05 6.55 12.66
C LEU A 73 -1.00 6.33 11.14
N GLY A 74 0.22 6.33 10.60
CA GLY A 74 0.51 5.90 9.24
C GLY A 74 0.66 4.38 9.16
N ARG A 75 0.24 3.79 8.03
CA ARG A 75 0.46 2.37 7.65
C ARG A 75 0.16 1.33 8.76
N TRP A 76 -0.90 1.53 9.54
CA TRP A 76 -1.30 0.58 10.57
C TRP A 76 -1.96 -0.67 9.97
N GLU A 77 -1.84 -1.79 10.67
CA GLU A 77 -2.54 -3.05 10.39
C GLU A 77 -3.34 -3.50 11.62
N TYR A 78 -4.58 -3.91 11.41
CA TYR A 78 -5.40 -4.55 12.45
C TYR A 78 -5.16 -6.06 12.40
N VAL A 79 -4.61 -6.61 13.47
CA VAL A 79 -4.34 -8.05 13.61
C VAL A 79 -5.36 -8.67 14.57
N PRO A 80 -6.24 -9.57 14.09
CA PRO A 80 -7.26 -10.19 14.92
C PRO A 80 -6.61 -11.09 15.99
N LEU A 81 -7.12 -11.00 17.22
CA LEU A 81 -6.73 -11.85 18.33
C LEU A 81 -7.84 -12.86 18.66
N ASP A 82 -9.09 -12.39 18.57
CA ASP A 82 -10.30 -13.18 18.69
C ASP A 82 -11.44 -12.55 17.86
N ALA A 83 -12.66 -13.07 17.99
CA ALA A 83 -13.82 -12.61 17.23
C ALA A 83 -14.23 -11.15 17.49
N ASN A 84 -13.85 -10.56 18.63
CA ASN A 84 -14.26 -9.23 19.06
C ASN A 84 -13.11 -8.23 19.13
N PHE A 85 -11.88 -8.71 19.32
CA PHE A 85 -10.70 -7.89 19.56
C PHE A 85 -9.54 -8.24 18.65
N GLY A 86 -8.76 -7.23 18.32
CA GLY A 86 -7.49 -7.34 17.64
C GLY A 86 -6.46 -6.41 18.30
N ARG A 87 -5.28 -6.38 17.73
CA ARG A 87 -4.22 -5.43 18.07
C ARG A 87 -3.87 -4.58 16.86
N ILE A 88 -3.33 -3.39 17.13
CA ILE A 88 -2.86 -2.47 16.09
C ILE A 88 -1.36 -2.55 16.01
N GLU A 89 -0.85 -2.89 14.84
CA GLU A 89 0.58 -2.98 14.53
C GLU A 89 0.96 -1.96 13.46
N ILE A 90 2.23 -1.54 13.44
CA ILE A 90 2.83 -0.81 12.33
C ILE A 90 4.17 -1.44 11.99
N ASP A 91 4.37 -1.77 10.71
CA ASP A 91 5.62 -2.33 10.20
C ASP A 91 6.66 -1.23 9.94
N SER A 92 6.24 -0.11 9.36
CA SER A 92 7.14 0.95 8.94
C SER A 92 6.52 2.34 8.99
N LEU A 93 7.37 3.37 9.10
CA LEU A 93 6.94 4.75 8.88
C LEU A 93 6.58 4.95 7.40
N THR A 94 5.61 5.81 7.14
CA THR A 94 5.40 6.36 5.80
C THR A 94 6.64 7.14 5.37
N THR A 95 7.11 6.90 4.15
CA THR A 95 8.26 7.57 3.54
C THR A 95 7.91 8.12 2.16
N ALA A 96 8.77 8.97 1.59
CA ALA A 96 8.62 9.46 0.21
C ALA A 96 8.54 8.31 -0.81
N VAL A 97 9.25 7.21 -0.59
CA VAL A 97 9.21 6.01 -1.46
C VAL A 97 7.80 5.43 -1.55
N HIS A 98 7.06 5.39 -0.43
CA HIS A 98 5.68 4.92 -0.44
C HIS A 98 4.77 5.83 -1.27
N ALA A 99 4.88 7.15 -1.04
CA ALA A 99 4.08 8.15 -1.75
C ALA A 99 4.38 8.15 -3.26
N GLU A 100 5.65 8.11 -3.64
CA GLU A 100 6.07 8.11 -5.04
C GLU A 100 5.71 6.81 -5.76
N ALA A 101 5.87 5.65 -5.13
CA ALA A 101 5.50 4.38 -5.75
C ALA A 101 3.98 4.28 -5.99
N ALA A 102 3.17 4.57 -4.98
CA ALA A 102 1.71 4.53 -5.08
C ALA A 102 1.19 5.62 -6.03
N GLY A 103 1.68 6.84 -5.87
CA GLY A 103 1.32 7.99 -6.71
C GLY A 103 1.71 7.80 -8.17
N SER A 104 2.90 7.27 -8.45
CA SER A 104 3.34 6.98 -9.82
C SER A 104 2.41 5.98 -10.52
N LEU A 105 1.98 4.92 -9.83
CA LEU A 105 1.02 3.96 -10.37
C LEU A 105 -0.35 4.62 -10.61
N TYR A 106 -0.86 5.35 -9.62
CA TYR A 106 -2.13 6.07 -9.73
C TYR A 106 -2.14 7.02 -10.94
N TRP A 107 -1.09 7.85 -11.09
CA TRP A 107 -0.97 8.78 -12.21
C TRP A 107 -0.74 8.10 -13.56
N THR A 108 -0.09 6.93 -13.59
CA THR A 108 0.04 6.12 -14.81
C THR A 108 -1.30 5.60 -15.29
N ILE A 109 -2.16 5.13 -14.37
CA ILE A 109 -3.53 4.71 -14.71
C ILE A 109 -4.34 5.92 -15.19
N LEU A 110 -4.29 7.02 -14.44
CA LEU A 110 -5.04 8.24 -14.73
C LEU A 110 -4.69 8.82 -16.12
N ARG A 111 -3.41 8.91 -16.46
CA ARG A 111 -2.96 9.43 -17.77
C ARG A 111 -3.43 8.56 -18.93
N GLN A 112 -3.49 7.25 -18.75
CA GLN A 112 -4.02 6.34 -19.78
C GLN A 112 -5.51 6.56 -19.99
N LEU A 113 -6.30 6.72 -18.92
CA LEU A 113 -7.72 7.06 -19.05
C LEU A 113 -7.94 8.37 -19.82
N GLN A 114 -7.14 9.40 -19.52
CA GLN A 114 -7.20 10.67 -20.24
C GLN A 114 -6.81 10.52 -21.72
N HIS A 115 -5.81 9.69 -22.03
CA HIS A 115 -5.34 9.51 -23.39
C HIS A 115 -6.29 8.67 -24.26
N ILE A 116 -6.91 7.64 -23.67
CA ILE A 116 -7.82 6.73 -24.38
C ILE A 116 -9.13 7.44 -24.73
N GLY A 117 -9.76 8.11 -23.76
CA GLY A 117 -11.10 8.69 -23.96
C GLY A 117 -11.17 10.22 -23.98
N GLY A 118 -10.07 10.94 -23.72
CA GLY A 118 -10.15 12.40 -23.50
C GLY A 118 -10.94 12.78 -22.25
N VAL A 119 -10.95 11.88 -21.26
CA VAL A 119 -11.87 11.91 -20.12
C VAL A 119 -11.53 13.04 -19.13
N ASP A 120 -12.54 13.78 -18.68
CA ASP A 120 -12.40 14.61 -17.47
C ASP A 120 -12.40 13.70 -16.23
N ILE A 121 -11.23 13.62 -15.60
CA ILE A 121 -11.02 12.78 -14.42
C ILE A 121 -11.83 13.27 -13.22
N GLY A 122 -12.03 14.59 -13.10
CA GLY A 122 -12.85 15.19 -12.06
C GLY A 122 -14.29 14.69 -12.10
N ASP A 123 -14.81 14.37 -13.28
CA ASP A 123 -16.20 13.95 -13.47
C ASP A 123 -16.38 12.43 -13.53
N THR A 124 -15.31 11.68 -13.76
CA THR A 124 -15.41 10.22 -13.99
C THR A 124 -14.81 9.36 -12.90
N LEU A 125 -13.89 9.88 -12.08
CA LEU A 125 -13.34 9.15 -10.95
C LEU A 125 -13.81 9.72 -9.61
N LYS A 126 -13.93 8.85 -8.61
CA LYS A 126 -14.07 9.26 -7.20
C LYS A 126 -12.70 9.61 -6.66
N HIS A 127 -12.47 10.89 -6.42
CA HIS A 127 -11.40 11.30 -5.53
C HIS A 127 -11.92 11.22 -4.08
N ARG A 128 -11.49 10.19 -3.34
CA ARG A 128 -11.72 10.07 -1.90
C ARG A 128 -10.39 9.75 -1.23
N PRO A 129 -10.08 10.34 -0.06
CA PRO A 129 -9.00 9.86 0.77
C PRO A 129 -9.19 8.36 1.05
N SER A 130 -8.11 7.58 1.01
CA SER A 130 -8.16 6.15 1.31
C SER A 130 -8.90 5.88 2.62
N GLN A 131 -10.01 5.15 2.53
CA GLN A 131 -10.90 4.88 3.65
C GLN A 131 -10.55 3.55 4.31
N THR A 132 -10.91 3.44 5.59
CA THR A 132 -10.80 2.20 6.34
C THR A 132 -12.03 1.35 6.09
N HIS A 133 -11.83 0.11 5.63
CA HIS A 133 -12.89 -0.84 5.32
C HIS A 133 -12.86 -2.04 6.27
N ASP A 134 -14.04 -2.63 6.48
CA ASP A 134 -14.16 -3.96 7.09
C ASP A 134 -13.91 -5.03 6.04
N VAL A 135 -12.87 -5.85 6.23
CA VAL A 135 -12.50 -6.93 5.32
C VAL A 135 -12.39 -8.20 6.14
N GLY A 136 -13.52 -8.90 6.29
CA GLY A 136 -13.63 -10.10 7.13
C GLY A 136 -13.39 -9.83 8.61
N ASP A 137 -12.34 -10.44 9.17
CA ASP A 137 -11.93 -10.28 10.56
C ASP A 137 -11.00 -9.08 10.81
N ARG A 138 -10.71 -8.29 9.76
CA ARG A 138 -9.74 -7.19 9.79
C ARG A 138 -10.35 -5.85 9.39
N LEU A 139 -9.67 -4.80 9.85
CA LEU A 139 -9.79 -3.47 9.26
C LEU A 139 -8.61 -3.27 8.30
N GLN A 140 -8.89 -2.74 7.10
CA GLN A 140 -7.85 -2.48 6.11
C GLN A 140 -8.01 -1.09 5.50
N ARG A 141 -6.87 -0.46 5.22
CA ARG A 141 -6.75 0.76 4.44
C ARG A 141 -5.64 0.57 3.41
N ALA A 142 -5.94 0.91 2.16
CA ALA A 142 -4.97 0.92 1.07
C ALA A 142 -4.17 2.22 1.04
N ASP A 143 -3.01 2.20 0.40
CA ASP A 143 -2.22 3.41 0.21
C ASP A 143 -2.94 4.34 -0.77
N GLU A 144 -3.34 3.81 -1.92
CA GLU A 144 -4.12 4.53 -2.93
C GLU A 144 -5.32 3.70 -3.40
N THR A 145 -6.38 4.38 -3.83
CA THR A 145 -7.61 3.73 -4.31
C THR A 145 -8.16 4.44 -5.53
N MET A 146 -8.87 3.70 -6.39
CA MET A 146 -9.53 4.27 -7.56
C MET A 146 -10.87 3.57 -7.82
N SER A 147 -11.87 4.34 -8.23
CA SER A 147 -13.19 3.85 -8.64
C SER A 147 -13.89 4.85 -9.55
N GLY A 148 -14.74 4.36 -10.45
CA GLY A 148 -15.65 5.20 -11.21
C GLY A 148 -16.54 6.04 -10.29
N ARG A 149 -16.76 7.31 -10.66
CA ARG A 149 -17.52 8.31 -9.90
C ARG A 149 -18.92 7.80 -9.54
N GLN A 150 -19.54 7.12 -10.47
CA GLN A 150 -20.91 6.61 -10.35
C GLN A 150 -20.98 5.15 -9.90
N SER A 151 -19.84 4.49 -9.61
CA SER A 151 -19.84 3.10 -9.15
C SER A 151 -20.50 2.97 -7.77
N ALA A 152 -21.49 2.10 -7.63
CA ALA A 152 -22.25 1.92 -6.40
C ALA A 152 -21.59 0.88 -5.47
N ASN A 153 -20.34 1.15 -5.05
CA ASN A 153 -19.54 0.21 -4.26
C ASN A 153 -19.23 0.71 -2.84
N THR A 154 -19.24 -0.23 -1.89
CA THR A 154 -18.71 -0.02 -0.53
C THR A 154 -17.19 -0.05 -0.52
N PHE A 155 -16.56 -0.89 -1.36
CA PHE A 155 -15.11 -0.98 -1.51
C PHE A 155 -14.65 -0.29 -2.79
N PRO A 156 -13.41 0.21 -2.85
CA PRO A 156 -12.86 0.70 -4.10
C PRO A 156 -12.74 -0.43 -5.14
N ASN A 157 -12.83 -0.08 -6.42
CA ASN A 157 -12.65 -0.99 -7.54
C ASN A 157 -11.18 -1.40 -7.73
N VAL A 158 -10.25 -0.46 -7.55
CA VAL A 158 -8.81 -0.67 -7.64
C VAL A 158 -8.15 -0.20 -6.36
N ILE A 159 -7.23 -1.01 -5.82
CA ILE A 159 -6.38 -0.64 -4.69
C ILE A 159 -4.90 -0.77 -5.05
N ILE A 160 -4.08 0.07 -4.45
CA ILE A 160 -2.62 0.04 -4.56
C ILE A 160 -2.04 0.00 -3.16
N GLU A 161 -1.11 -0.93 -2.93
CA GLU A 161 -0.42 -1.15 -1.66
C GLU A 161 1.09 -1.24 -1.90
N ILE A 162 1.86 -0.54 -1.08
CA ILE A 162 3.32 -0.51 -1.17
C ILE A 162 3.92 -1.21 0.05
N SER A 163 4.91 -2.07 -0.16
CA SER A 163 5.68 -2.69 0.91
C SER A 163 7.11 -2.19 0.82
N TYR A 164 7.58 -1.47 1.84
CA TYR A 164 8.93 -0.95 1.92
C TYR A 164 9.42 -0.96 3.38
N LEU A 165 10.75 -0.94 3.57
CA LEU A 165 11.41 -1.12 4.87
C LEU A 165 11.10 -2.49 5.47
N ASN A 166 10.50 -2.55 6.66
CA ASN A 166 10.17 -3.81 7.33
C ASN A 166 8.93 -4.52 6.75
N GLY A 167 8.37 -4.03 5.64
CA GLY A 167 7.24 -4.70 4.98
C GLY A 167 7.71 -5.94 4.22
N SER A 168 7.06 -7.08 4.43
CA SER A 168 7.37 -8.32 3.70
C SER A 168 6.46 -8.56 2.49
N TRP A 169 6.99 -9.26 1.47
CA TRP A 169 6.21 -9.69 0.30
C TRP A 169 4.98 -10.51 0.71
N ASN A 170 5.16 -11.43 1.66
CA ASN A 170 4.10 -12.34 2.08
C ASN A 170 2.97 -11.60 2.81
N THR A 171 3.30 -10.62 3.67
CA THR A 171 2.31 -9.77 4.33
C THR A 171 1.53 -8.95 3.31
N LEU A 172 2.24 -8.36 2.33
CA LEU A 172 1.63 -7.61 1.22
C LEU A 172 0.66 -8.50 0.43
N VAL A 173 1.12 -9.63 -0.10
CA VAL A 173 0.31 -10.57 -0.88
C VAL A 173 -0.91 -11.06 -0.08
N ALA A 174 -0.73 -11.39 1.20
CA ALA A 174 -1.84 -11.78 2.05
C ALA A 174 -2.88 -10.65 2.21
N LYS A 175 -2.44 -9.39 2.27
CA LYS A 175 -3.34 -8.22 2.31
C LYS A 175 -4.12 -8.04 1.00
N LEU A 176 -3.47 -8.24 -0.14
CA LEU A 176 -4.12 -8.18 -1.45
C LEU A 176 -5.14 -9.30 -1.65
N HIS A 177 -4.84 -10.52 -1.21
CA HIS A 177 -5.82 -11.62 -1.25
C HIS A 177 -7.06 -11.33 -0.41
N ARG A 178 -6.91 -10.68 0.74
CA ARG A 178 -8.05 -10.21 1.54
C ARG A 178 -8.83 -9.14 0.79
N TRP A 179 -8.14 -8.17 0.18
CA TRP A 179 -8.78 -7.14 -0.65
C TRP A 179 -9.57 -7.73 -1.81
N ILE A 180 -9.09 -8.78 -2.48
CA ILE A 180 -9.75 -9.37 -3.66
C ILE A 180 -10.61 -10.61 -3.31
N SER A 181 -10.85 -10.83 -2.02
CA SER A 181 -11.70 -11.94 -1.55
C SER A 181 -13.16 -11.80 -2.03
N PRO A 182 -13.95 -12.88 -2.01
CA PRO A 182 -15.38 -12.84 -2.35
C PRO A 182 -16.21 -11.85 -1.53
N ASP A 183 -15.75 -11.47 -0.34
CA ASP A 183 -16.47 -10.57 0.58
C ASP A 183 -16.34 -9.08 0.23
N THR A 184 -15.56 -8.75 -0.81
CA THR A 184 -15.36 -7.37 -1.27
C THR A 184 -15.79 -7.18 -2.73
N THR A 185 -15.90 -5.93 -3.17
CA THR A 185 -16.14 -5.56 -4.58
C THR A 185 -14.89 -5.12 -5.33
N VAL A 186 -13.70 -5.24 -4.73
CA VAL A 186 -12.43 -4.88 -5.37
C VAL A 186 -12.21 -5.76 -6.60
N GLN A 187 -11.93 -5.14 -7.74
CA GLN A 187 -11.67 -5.84 -9.00
C GLN A 187 -10.18 -6.01 -9.28
N VAL A 188 -9.36 -5.05 -8.86
CA VAL A 188 -7.91 -5.07 -9.09
C VAL A 188 -7.18 -4.70 -7.81
N ALA A 189 -6.25 -5.55 -7.39
CA ALA A 189 -5.39 -5.32 -6.23
C ALA A 189 -3.92 -5.32 -6.69
N ILE A 190 -3.28 -4.15 -6.57
CA ILE A 190 -1.90 -3.92 -7.01
C ILE A 190 -1.00 -3.83 -5.79
N GLY A 191 0.02 -4.66 -5.73
CA GLY A 191 1.05 -4.61 -4.69
C GLY A 191 2.42 -4.36 -5.26
N VAL A 192 3.18 -3.44 -4.69
CA VAL A 192 4.59 -3.23 -5.02
C VAL A 192 5.44 -3.44 -3.79
N GLN A 193 6.39 -4.37 -3.85
CA GLN A 193 7.47 -4.42 -2.88
C GLN A 193 8.69 -3.69 -3.43
N VAL A 194 9.19 -2.77 -2.62
CA VAL A 194 10.43 -2.07 -2.84
C VAL A 194 11.44 -2.63 -1.86
N CYS A 195 12.53 -3.19 -2.36
CA CYS A 195 13.75 -3.44 -1.59
C CYS A 195 14.91 -2.77 -2.30
N LYS A 196 16.06 -2.64 -1.63
CA LYS A 196 17.26 -2.04 -2.22
C LYS A 196 17.69 -2.71 -3.53
N VAL A 197 17.62 -4.04 -3.58
CA VAL A 197 18.21 -4.86 -4.66
C VAL A 197 17.17 -5.55 -5.54
N ARG A 198 15.92 -5.61 -5.08
CA ARG A 198 14.82 -6.28 -5.75
C ARG A 198 13.56 -5.44 -5.61
N ARG A 199 12.89 -5.19 -6.73
CA ARG A 199 11.56 -4.60 -6.74
C ARG A 199 10.65 -5.52 -7.51
N ARG A 200 9.48 -5.76 -6.94
CA ARG A 200 8.50 -6.68 -7.48
C ARG A 200 7.13 -6.07 -7.43
N ILE A 201 6.34 -6.30 -8.47
CA ILE A 201 4.93 -5.97 -8.52
C ILE A 201 4.10 -7.26 -8.61
N THR A 202 2.95 -7.28 -7.94
CA THR A 202 1.88 -8.25 -8.18
C THR A 202 0.61 -7.49 -8.54
N VAL A 203 -0.11 -7.97 -9.54
CA VAL A 203 -1.43 -7.48 -9.93
C VAL A 203 -2.39 -8.66 -9.87
N MET A 204 -3.32 -8.59 -8.93
CA MET A 204 -4.41 -9.56 -8.80
C MET A 204 -5.66 -8.97 -9.45
N ILE A 205 -6.25 -9.71 -10.38
CA ILE A 205 -7.45 -9.31 -11.11
C ILE A 205 -8.55 -10.32 -10.81
N ARG A 206 -9.69 -9.81 -10.33
CA ARG A 206 -10.84 -10.63 -9.99
C ARG A 206 -11.33 -11.36 -11.24
N GLY A 207 -11.50 -12.66 -11.09
CA GLY A 207 -11.98 -13.57 -12.12
C GLY A 207 -12.24 -14.94 -11.50
N ASP A 208 -12.76 -15.86 -12.30
CA ASP A 208 -12.85 -17.27 -11.94
C ASP A 208 -12.19 -18.11 -13.06
N PRO A 209 -10.91 -18.51 -12.90
CA PRO A 209 -10.06 -18.34 -11.72
C PRO A 209 -9.53 -16.90 -11.54
N LEU A 210 -9.06 -16.58 -10.33
CA LEU A 210 -8.30 -15.36 -10.04
C LEU A 210 -7.06 -15.28 -10.94
N ILE A 211 -6.82 -14.13 -11.57
CA ILE A 211 -5.61 -13.90 -12.37
C ILE A 211 -4.59 -13.18 -11.50
N GLU A 212 -3.37 -13.72 -11.44
CA GLU A 212 -2.25 -13.12 -10.72
C GLU A 212 -1.06 -12.94 -11.67
N GLN A 213 -0.58 -11.70 -11.77
CA GLN A 213 0.58 -11.34 -12.57
C GLN A 213 1.68 -10.86 -11.64
N VAL A 214 2.83 -11.56 -11.61
CA VAL A 214 3.97 -11.21 -10.76
C VAL A 214 5.19 -10.92 -11.61
N VAL A 215 5.78 -9.73 -11.43
CA VAL A 215 6.92 -9.28 -12.24
C VAL A 215 7.98 -8.65 -11.34
N ASP A 216 9.21 -9.16 -11.40
CA ASP A 216 10.38 -8.46 -10.87
C ASP A 216 10.86 -7.43 -11.90
N PHE A 217 11.09 -6.20 -11.45
CA PHE A 217 11.42 -5.07 -12.33
C PHE A 217 12.64 -4.27 -11.86
N ASP A 218 13.35 -4.77 -10.87
CA ASP A 218 14.68 -4.29 -10.49
C ASP A 218 15.56 -5.52 -10.29
N VAL A 219 16.23 -5.95 -11.37
CA VAL A 219 17.08 -7.15 -11.38
C VAL A 219 18.47 -6.71 -11.79
N LYS A 220 19.34 -6.39 -10.81
CA LYS A 220 20.81 -6.09 -10.82
C LYS A 220 21.47 -5.62 -12.13
N SER A 221 21.24 -6.27 -13.27
CA SER A 221 21.45 -5.71 -14.60
C SER A 221 20.51 -4.51 -14.83
N HIS A 222 21.00 -3.41 -15.36
CA HIS A 222 20.13 -2.33 -15.86
C HIS A 222 19.36 -2.75 -17.12
N ALA A 223 18.97 -4.03 -17.21
CA ALA A 223 18.23 -4.60 -18.32
C ALA A 223 16.94 -3.81 -18.51
N ILE A 224 16.66 -3.58 -19.79
CA ILE A 224 15.40 -3.04 -20.24
C ILE A 224 14.35 -4.10 -19.94
N ILE A 225 13.35 -3.75 -19.14
CA ILE A 225 12.18 -4.59 -18.94
C ILE A 225 11.34 -4.42 -20.22
N PRO A 226 11.09 -5.49 -20.99
CA PRO A 226 10.31 -5.35 -22.22
C PRO A 226 8.89 -4.87 -21.88
N PRO A 227 8.33 -3.86 -22.59
CA PRO A 227 6.97 -3.38 -22.32
C PRO A 227 5.90 -4.47 -22.41
N ALA A 228 6.14 -5.52 -23.22
CA ALA A 228 5.25 -6.68 -23.34
C ALA A 228 5.14 -7.52 -22.05
N THR A 229 6.04 -7.33 -21.08
CA THR A 229 5.98 -8.01 -19.77
C THR A 229 5.41 -7.13 -18.67
N PHE A 230 4.95 -5.92 -19.00
CA PHE A 230 4.30 -5.05 -18.02
C PHE A 230 2.93 -5.62 -17.67
N PRO A 231 2.58 -5.70 -16.38
CA PRO A 231 1.27 -6.19 -16.01
C PRO A 231 0.20 -5.18 -16.42
N SER A 232 -0.96 -5.69 -16.77
CA SER A 232 -2.08 -4.86 -17.22
C SER A 232 -3.42 -5.42 -16.76
N PHE A 233 -4.46 -4.61 -16.84
CA PHE A 233 -5.83 -5.05 -16.60
C PHE A 233 -6.84 -4.27 -17.47
N PRO A 234 -8.01 -4.85 -17.78
CA PRO A 234 -9.04 -4.18 -18.56
C PRO A 234 -9.58 -2.92 -17.89
N LEU A 235 -9.70 -1.83 -18.64
CA LEU A 235 -10.15 -0.52 -18.17
C LEU A 235 -11.53 -0.55 -17.48
N HIS A 236 -12.48 -1.34 -17.97
CA HIS A 236 -13.84 -1.38 -17.39
C HIS A 236 -13.87 -1.77 -15.92
N LEU A 237 -12.85 -2.47 -15.42
CA LEU A 237 -12.77 -2.88 -14.01
C LEU A 237 -12.73 -1.69 -13.05
N ILE A 238 -12.16 -0.55 -13.47
CA ILE A 238 -12.15 0.71 -12.71
C ILE A 238 -13.58 1.21 -12.45
N TYR A 239 -14.48 0.97 -13.41
CA TYR A 239 -15.86 1.46 -13.40
C TYR A 239 -16.88 0.41 -12.96
N HIS A 240 -16.44 -0.81 -12.59
CA HIS A 240 -17.32 -1.91 -12.23
C HIS A 240 -18.40 -1.51 -11.20
N ASN A 241 -19.62 -2.04 -11.37
CA ASN A 241 -20.87 -1.62 -10.69
C ASN A 241 -21.22 -0.12 -10.86
N GLY A 242 -20.75 0.48 -11.95
CA GLY A 242 -21.15 1.80 -12.42
C GLY A 242 -21.17 1.82 -13.95
N PRO A 243 -21.76 2.87 -14.55
CA PRO A 243 -21.67 3.07 -15.98
C PRO A 243 -20.23 3.43 -16.36
N LEU A 244 -19.81 2.90 -17.50
CA LEU A 244 -18.62 3.40 -18.19
C LEU A 244 -18.93 4.80 -18.74
N PRO A 245 -18.06 5.81 -18.52
CA PRO A 245 -18.22 7.14 -19.13
C PRO A 245 -18.42 7.06 -20.64
N ALA A 246 -19.21 7.97 -21.20
CA ALA A 246 -19.54 7.97 -22.63
C ALA A 246 -18.29 8.16 -23.50
N GLU A 247 -17.33 8.93 -22.99
CA GLU A 247 -16.01 9.16 -23.56
C GLU A 247 -15.17 7.89 -23.70
N LEU A 248 -15.47 6.86 -22.89
CA LEU A 248 -14.81 5.56 -22.90
C LEU A 248 -15.65 4.49 -23.62
N ALA A 249 -16.73 4.88 -24.31
CA ALA A 249 -17.54 3.93 -25.09
C ALA A 249 -16.68 3.24 -26.16
N GLY A 250 -16.70 1.91 -26.17
CA GLY A 250 -15.87 1.09 -27.05
C GLY A 250 -14.49 0.74 -26.50
N HIS A 251 -14.03 1.39 -25.42
CA HIS A 251 -12.72 1.19 -24.81
C HIS A 251 -12.76 0.32 -23.53
N ALA A 252 -13.88 -0.37 -23.28
CA ALA A 252 -14.09 -1.17 -22.08
C ALA A 252 -13.01 -2.25 -21.86
N ASN A 253 -12.50 -2.81 -22.95
CA ASN A 253 -11.51 -3.89 -22.94
C ASN A 253 -10.09 -3.41 -23.28
N ASP A 254 -9.89 -2.09 -23.40
CA ASP A 254 -8.54 -1.56 -23.57
C ASP A 254 -7.77 -1.81 -22.27
N GLU A 255 -6.52 -2.26 -22.42
CA GLU A 255 -5.67 -2.62 -21.29
C GLU A 255 -5.04 -1.35 -20.68
N ILE A 256 -5.16 -1.23 -19.36
CA ILE A 256 -4.39 -0.28 -18.55
C ILE A 256 -3.06 -0.94 -18.22
N VAL A 257 -1.97 -0.48 -18.83
CA VAL A 257 -0.64 -1.06 -18.68
C VAL A 257 0.12 -0.34 -17.56
N LEU A 258 0.69 -1.10 -16.62
CA LEU A 258 1.49 -0.53 -15.54
C LEU A 258 2.95 -0.38 -15.98
N ASP A 259 3.34 0.84 -16.38
CA ASP A 259 4.70 1.15 -16.85
C ASP A 259 5.75 0.96 -15.74
N LEU A 260 6.40 -0.21 -15.75
CA LEU A 260 7.42 -0.59 -14.78
C LEU A 260 8.72 0.18 -14.98
N ALA A 261 9.01 0.67 -16.19
CA ALA A 261 10.20 1.46 -16.44
C ALA A 261 10.09 2.83 -15.75
N THR A 262 8.95 3.51 -15.91
CA THR A 262 8.68 4.76 -15.19
C THR A 262 8.63 4.54 -13.68
N LEU A 263 7.93 3.49 -13.21
CA LEU A 263 7.86 3.17 -11.78
C LEU A 263 9.25 2.93 -11.17
N ARG A 264 10.12 2.20 -11.88
CA ARG A 264 11.52 1.97 -11.45
C ARG A 264 12.28 3.29 -11.27
N VAL A 265 12.16 4.22 -12.22
CA VAL A 265 12.83 5.51 -12.15
C VAL A 265 12.32 6.33 -10.97
N ARG A 266 11.00 6.45 -10.81
CA ARG A 266 10.40 7.22 -9.70
C ARG A 266 10.78 6.69 -8.32
N ILE A 267 10.77 5.37 -8.14
CA ILE A 267 11.22 4.76 -6.89
C ILE A 267 12.71 5.04 -6.64
N ALA A 268 13.55 4.99 -7.68
CA ALA A 268 14.98 5.26 -7.55
C ALA A 268 15.26 6.73 -7.20
N GLU A 269 14.55 7.68 -7.81
CA GLU A 269 14.61 9.10 -7.49
C GLU A 269 14.23 9.34 -6.02
N ALA A 270 13.10 8.78 -5.58
CA ALA A 270 12.63 8.89 -4.20
C ALA A 270 13.62 8.32 -3.18
N LEU A 271 14.23 7.16 -3.49
CA LEU A 271 15.29 6.55 -2.69
C LEU A 271 16.52 7.47 -2.61
N ALA A 272 16.97 8.02 -3.74
CA ALA A 272 18.13 8.88 -3.80
C ALA A 272 17.92 10.18 -3.02
N GLU A 273 16.77 10.83 -3.15
CA GLU A 273 16.40 12.02 -2.39
C GLU A 273 16.35 11.76 -0.89
N MET A 274 15.72 10.63 -0.49
CA MET A 274 15.65 10.23 0.91
C MET A 274 17.05 10.00 1.51
N LEU A 275 17.95 9.34 0.77
CA LEU A 275 19.33 9.11 1.21
C LEU A 275 20.15 10.39 1.25
N ALA A 276 19.99 11.29 0.28
CA ALA A 276 20.65 12.59 0.27
C ALA A 276 20.24 13.44 1.48
N ALA A 277 18.94 13.46 1.81
CA ALA A 277 18.42 14.15 2.98
C ALA A 277 18.99 13.56 4.30
N ALA A 278 19.09 12.23 4.39
CA ALA A 278 19.69 11.56 5.54
C ALA A 278 21.19 11.90 5.70
N ALA A 279 21.95 11.88 4.60
CA ALA A 279 23.37 12.23 4.61
C ALA A 279 23.60 13.69 5.03
N ALA A 280 22.78 14.62 4.53
CA ALA A 280 22.85 16.03 4.90
C ALA A 280 22.55 16.25 6.40
N ALA A 281 21.56 15.53 6.94
CA ALA A 281 21.23 15.59 8.36
C ALA A 281 22.38 15.06 9.25
N ASN A 282 23.03 13.97 8.84
CA ASN A 282 24.19 13.42 9.55
C ASN A 282 25.39 14.38 9.53
N ALA A 283 25.65 15.03 8.39
CA ALA A 283 26.73 16.03 8.29
C ALA A 283 26.48 17.27 9.16
N ALA A 284 25.23 17.69 9.33
CA ALA A 284 24.86 18.83 10.17
C ALA A 284 24.90 18.52 11.68
N ALA A 285 24.94 17.25 12.08
CA ALA A 285 24.99 16.81 13.48
C ALA A 285 26.43 16.60 14.01
N GLN A 286 27.43 16.72 13.13
CA GLN A 286 28.87 16.61 13.44
C GLN A 286 29.49 18.00 13.64
#